data_AF-A0A443S560-F1
#
_entry.id   AF-A0A443S560-F1
#
_cell.length_a   1.000
_cell.length_b   1.000
_cell.length_c   1.000
_cell.angle_alpha   90.00
_cell.angle_beta   90.00
_cell.angle_gamma   90.00
#
_symmetry.space_group_name_H-M   'P 1'
#
loop_
_entity.id
_entity.type
_entity.pdbx_description
1 polymer ?
#
loop_
_entity_poly.entity_id
_entity_poly.type
_entity_poly.pdbx_seq_one_letter_code
_entity_poly.pdbx_strand_id
1 'polypeptide(L)'
;MLVNKSDVTLINCIVGFLQLEDLLATFQSPNVMDIKMGVRTYLEEELAKARQNPKLRKDMYEKMVQIDANEPTDEENELKAVTKPRYMIWRETISSTASLGFRIEGIKYADHTISKDFKTIKKEDQILAAFSKFIENQKHIIIQYLERLRDLRLAVGSSLFFRSHELIGSSLLFVHDNQNANIWMIDFAKTYKLPENVNITHEVPWKIGSHEDGYLIGLNNLISLLERLDCFNNVDTINTLREHS
;
A
#
# COMPACT_ATOMS: atom_id res chain seq x y z
N MET A 1 51.66 -20.17 -32.80
CA MET A 1 51.91 -19.39 -31.57
C MET A 1 50.56 -19.01 -31.01
N LEU A 2 50.18 -19.67 -29.92
CA LEU A 2 48.87 -19.62 -29.28
C LEU A 2 48.62 -18.23 -28.69
N VAL A 3 47.52 -17.59 -29.07
CA VAL A 3 46.91 -16.53 -28.26
C VAL A 3 45.57 -17.10 -27.80
N ASN A 4 45.51 -17.41 -26.50
CA ASN A 4 44.34 -17.95 -25.83
C ASN A 4 43.15 -17.01 -26.03
N LYS A 5 42.05 -17.56 -26.53
CA LYS A 5 40.71 -16.94 -26.40
C LYS A 5 40.44 -16.84 -24.91
N SER A 6 40.56 -15.62 -24.40
CA SER A 6 40.08 -15.21 -23.09
C SER A 6 38.65 -15.72 -22.87
N ASP A 7 38.51 -16.51 -21.81
CA ASP A 7 37.26 -16.93 -21.21
C ASP A 7 36.33 -15.73 -21.01
N VAL A 8 35.41 -15.53 -21.95
CA VAL A 8 34.19 -14.76 -21.68
C VAL A 8 33.24 -15.74 -21.03
N THR A 9 33.35 -15.85 -19.71
CA THR A 9 32.36 -16.52 -18.87
C THR A 9 31.05 -15.77 -19.08
N LEU A 10 30.19 -16.27 -19.97
CA LEU A 10 28.78 -15.89 -20.02
C LEU A 10 28.22 -16.25 -18.65
N ILE A 11 28.09 -15.27 -17.77
CA ILE A 11 27.26 -15.40 -16.58
C ILE A 11 25.83 -15.48 -17.12
N ASN A 12 25.36 -16.71 -17.35
CA ASN A 12 23.95 -16.99 -17.55
C ASN A 12 23.23 -16.58 -16.27
N CYS A 13 22.78 -15.33 -16.22
CA CYS A 13 21.90 -14.85 -15.18
C CYS A 13 20.55 -15.55 -15.39
N ILE A 14 20.33 -16.65 -14.68
CA ILE A 14 19.03 -17.32 -14.66
C ILE A 14 18.06 -16.35 -13.96
N VAL A 15 17.19 -15.71 -14.75
CA VAL A 15 16.11 -14.89 -14.20
C VAL A 15 15.02 -15.84 -13.72
N GLY A 16 14.84 -15.91 -12.40
CA GLY A 16 13.71 -16.61 -11.79
C GLY A 16 12.46 -15.73 -11.80
N PHE A 17 11.31 -16.32 -12.11
CA PHE A 17 10.01 -15.67 -12.04
C PHE A 17 9.10 -16.42 -11.07
N LEU A 18 8.26 -15.68 -10.35
CA LEU A 18 7.18 -16.27 -9.57
C LEU A 18 6.01 -16.59 -10.50
N GLN A 19 5.55 -17.83 -10.51
CA GLN A 19 4.28 -18.19 -11.10
C GLN A 19 3.18 -17.90 -10.06
N LEU A 20 2.34 -16.91 -10.35
CA LEU A 20 1.26 -16.46 -9.47
C LEU A 20 -0.08 -16.65 -10.17
N GLU A 21 -1.13 -16.79 -9.37
CA GLU A 21 -2.51 -16.71 -9.85
C GLU A 21 -2.79 -15.32 -10.42
N ASP A 22 -3.49 -15.26 -11.56
CA ASP A 22 -4.02 -14.00 -12.08
C ASP A 22 -5.32 -13.66 -11.36
N LEU A 23 -5.22 -12.74 -10.39
CA LEU A 23 -6.34 -12.30 -9.54
C LEU A 23 -7.44 -11.58 -10.32
N LEU A 24 -7.19 -11.20 -11.59
CA LEU A 24 -8.16 -10.51 -12.44
C LEU A 24 -8.90 -11.46 -13.37
N ALA A 25 -8.48 -12.73 -13.48
CA ALA A 25 -8.92 -13.65 -14.52
C ALA A 25 -10.44 -13.92 -14.53
N THR A 26 -11.09 -13.84 -13.37
CA THR A 26 -12.53 -14.10 -13.22
C THR A 26 -13.41 -12.85 -13.30
N PHE A 27 -12.82 -11.67 -13.44
CA PHE A 27 -13.55 -10.40 -13.47
C PHE A 27 -13.76 -9.91 -14.90
N GLN A 28 -14.91 -9.32 -15.15
CA GLN A 28 -15.23 -8.68 -16.42
C GLN A 28 -14.95 -7.18 -16.36
N SER A 29 -13.95 -6.70 -17.09
CA SER A 29 -13.54 -5.29 -17.09
C SER A 29 -13.28 -4.75 -15.66
N PRO A 30 -12.34 -5.33 -14.91
CA PRO A 30 -12.17 -5.02 -13.50
C PRO A 30 -11.70 -3.58 -13.25
N ASN A 31 -12.29 -2.96 -12.24
CA ASN A 31 -11.72 -1.85 -11.49
C ASN A 31 -10.75 -2.41 -10.43
N VAL A 32 -9.58 -1.79 -10.30
CA VAL A 32 -8.51 -2.24 -9.41
C VAL A 32 -7.99 -1.07 -8.59
N MET A 33 -7.86 -1.25 -7.28
CA MET A 33 -7.23 -0.28 -6.38
C MET A 33 -6.14 -0.99 -5.56
N ASP A 34 -4.94 -0.42 -5.59
CA ASP A 34 -3.81 -0.87 -4.77
C ASP A 34 -3.71 0.01 -3.53
N ILE A 35 -3.82 -0.61 -2.36
CA ILE A 35 -3.66 0.05 -1.06
C ILE A 35 -2.45 -0.50 -0.35
N LYS A 36 -1.42 0.32 -0.18
CA LYS A 36 -0.26 -0.04 0.61
C LYS A 36 -0.60 -0.01 2.09
N MET A 37 -0.22 -1.05 2.81
CA MET A 37 -0.57 -1.27 4.21
C MET A 37 0.59 -0.98 5.17
N GLY A 38 0.23 -0.70 6.43
CA GLY A 38 1.15 -0.43 7.54
C GLY A 38 1.31 1.06 7.82
N VAL A 39 1.80 1.39 9.03
CA VAL A 39 2.14 2.77 9.45
C VAL A 39 3.53 3.20 9.01
N ARG A 40 4.31 2.27 8.44
CA ARG A 40 5.61 2.54 7.84
C ARG A 40 5.84 1.68 6.61
N THR A 41 6.74 2.14 5.75
CA THR A 41 7.00 1.54 4.43
C THR A 41 8.47 1.30 4.14
N TYR A 42 9.29 1.34 5.18
CA TYR A 42 10.70 1.00 5.17
C TYR A 42 11.04 0.05 6.33
N LEU A 43 12.10 -0.73 6.14
CA LEU A 43 12.62 -1.61 7.18
C LEU A 43 13.48 -0.81 8.16
N GLU A 44 13.50 -1.22 9.42
CA GLU A 44 14.41 -0.61 10.42
C GLU A 44 15.88 -0.70 9.98
N GLU A 45 16.27 -1.82 9.35
CA GLU A 45 17.60 -1.97 8.79
C GLU A 45 17.92 -0.97 7.68
N GLU A 46 16.94 -0.58 6.86
CA GLU A 46 17.14 0.44 5.82
C GLU A 46 17.43 1.79 6.48
N LEU A 47 16.80 2.08 7.62
CA LEU A 47 17.06 3.26 8.44
C LEU A 47 18.49 3.22 9.01
N ALA A 48 18.89 2.09 9.61
CA ALA A 48 20.21 1.91 10.19
C ALA A 48 21.34 2.00 9.15
N LYS A 49 21.16 1.34 7.99
CA LYS A 49 22.10 1.36 6.87
C LYS A 49 22.27 2.78 6.32
N ALA A 50 21.20 3.57 6.21
CA ALA A 50 21.30 4.95 5.74
C ALA A 50 22.02 5.88 6.73
N ARG A 51 21.94 5.62 8.05
CA ARG A 51 22.70 6.36 9.07
C ARG A 51 24.20 6.06 8.99
N GLN A 52 24.58 4.83 8.63
CA GLN A 52 25.98 4.42 8.52
C GLN A 52 26.60 4.78 7.16
N ASN A 53 25.85 4.60 6.06
CA ASN A 53 26.31 4.84 4.70
C ASN A 53 25.17 5.40 3.83
N PRO A 54 24.96 6.73 3.83
CA PRO A 54 23.85 7.36 3.12
C PRO A 54 24.03 7.23 1.60
N LYS A 55 23.11 6.51 0.96
CA LYS A 55 23.02 6.44 -0.51
C LYS A 55 22.00 7.47 -1.01
N LEU A 56 22.50 8.45 -1.76
CA LEU A 56 21.71 9.51 -2.37
C LEU A 56 20.93 9.03 -3.59
N ARG A 57 19.70 9.53 -3.75
CA ARG A 57 18.73 9.15 -4.79
C ARG A 57 18.15 10.38 -5.48
N LYS A 58 18.61 10.64 -6.70
CA LYS A 58 18.13 11.75 -7.55
C LYS A 58 16.65 11.59 -7.94
N ASP A 59 16.26 10.36 -8.29
CA ASP A 59 14.88 10.05 -8.67
C ASP A 59 13.86 10.29 -7.55
N MET A 60 14.27 10.11 -6.29
CA MET A 60 13.42 10.40 -5.14
C MET A 60 13.32 11.90 -4.86
N TYR A 61 14.41 12.64 -5.04
CA TYR A 61 14.41 14.11 -4.96
C TYR A 61 13.50 14.72 -6.02
N GLU A 62 13.62 14.29 -7.29
CA GLU A 62 12.77 14.79 -8.39
C GLU A 62 11.28 14.56 -8.08
N LYS A 63 10.93 13.37 -7.59
CA LYS A 63 9.55 13.07 -7.16
C LYS A 63 9.10 13.91 -5.98
N MET A 64 10.02 14.26 -5.06
CA MET A 64 9.72 15.10 -3.90
C MET A 64 9.38 16.52 -4.36
N VAL A 65 10.26 17.14 -5.16
CA VAL A 65 10.07 18.48 -5.71
C VAL A 65 8.82 18.59 -6.59
N GLN A 66 8.49 17.55 -7.36
CA GLN A 66 7.26 17.51 -8.17
C GLN A 66 5.97 17.60 -7.33
N ILE A 67 6.02 17.20 -6.06
CA ILE A 67 4.87 17.24 -5.14
C ILE A 67 4.93 18.50 -4.29
N ASP A 68 6.10 18.81 -3.73
CA ASP A 68 6.36 20.00 -2.93
C ASP A 68 7.79 20.48 -3.18
N ALA A 69 7.92 21.61 -3.88
CA ALA A 69 9.21 22.19 -4.23
C ALA A 69 9.96 22.77 -3.02
N ASN A 70 9.27 23.02 -1.90
CA ASN A 70 9.85 23.62 -0.69
C ASN A 70 10.20 22.58 0.38
N GLU A 71 9.84 21.31 0.19
CA GLU A 71 10.13 20.24 1.15
C GLU A 71 11.62 19.90 1.29
N PRO A 72 12.41 19.79 0.20
CA PRO A 72 13.83 19.46 0.35
C PRO A 72 14.58 20.56 1.10
N THR A 73 15.51 20.16 1.96
CA THR A 73 16.44 21.08 2.64
C THR A 73 17.39 21.74 1.63
N ASP A 74 18.07 22.82 2.05
CA ASP A 74 19.05 23.53 1.21
C ASP A 74 20.15 22.58 0.70
N GLU A 75 20.66 21.69 1.57
CA GLU A 75 21.66 20.69 1.20
C GLU A 75 21.11 19.69 0.17
N GLU A 76 19.89 19.17 0.35
CA GLU A 76 19.25 18.26 -0.60
C GLU A 76 19.00 18.95 -1.95
N ASN A 77 18.69 20.26 -1.93
CA ASN A 77 18.52 21.08 -3.13
C ASN A 77 19.83 21.34 -3.88
N GLU A 78 20.94 21.50 -3.17
CA GLU A 78 22.28 21.61 -3.76
C GLU A 78 22.70 20.29 -4.40
N LEU A 79 22.51 19.17 -3.68
CA LEU A 79 22.89 17.82 -4.14
C LEU A 79 21.92 17.25 -5.20
N LYS A 80 20.73 17.82 -5.34
CA LYS A 80 19.62 17.31 -6.16
C LYS A 80 19.31 15.83 -5.87
N ALA A 81 19.40 15.45 -4.60
CA ALA A 81 19.21 14.08 -4.16
C ALA A 81 18.81 14.01 -2.69
N VAL A 82 18.02 12.99 -2.34
CA VAL A 82 17.64 12.66 -0.95
C VAL A 82 18.02 11.21 -0.63
N THR A 83 18.08 10.85 0.65
CA THR A 83 18.21 9.42 1.01
C THR A 83 16.85 8.72 0.91
N LYS A 84 16.87 7.40 0.69
CA LYS A 84 15.63 6.61 0.62
C LYS A 84 14.79 6.74 1.90
N PRO A 85 15.32 6.54 3.12
CA PRO A 85 14.49 6.66 4.32
C PRO A 85 13.90 8.06 4.51
N ARG A 86 14.66 9.12 4.21
CA ARG A 86 14.16 10.51 4.24
C ARG A 86 12.95 10.70 3.32
N TYR A 87 13.02 10.19 2.08
CA TYR A 87 11.89 10.21 1.15
C TYR A 87 10.70 9.40 1.65
N MET A 88 10.92 8.18 2.15
CA MET A 88 9.84 7.32 2.63
C MET A 88 9.11 7.93 3.84
N ILE A 89 9.85 8.44 4.82
CA ILE A 89 9.30 9.12 5.99
C ILE A 89 8.44 10.30 5.56
N TRP A 90 8.95 11.14 4.66
CA TRP A 90 8.15 12.26 4.15
C TRP A 90 6.89 11.80 3.39
N ARG A 91 6.99 10.78 2.54
CA ARG A 91 5.81 10.21 1.87
C ARG A 91 4.76 9.71 2.86
N GLU A 92 5.19 9.20 4.01
CA GLU A 92 4.30 8.77 5.09
C GLU A 92 3.61 9.95 5.78
N THR A 93 4.27 11.12 5.90
CA THR A 93 3.69 12.31 6.54
C THR A 93 2.70 13.05 5.66
N ILE A 94 2.88 13.03 4.33
CA ILE A 94 1.97 13.70 3.39
C ILE A 94 0.80 12.84 2.92
N SER A 95 0.82 11.54 3.23
CA SER A 95 -0.27 10.60 2.93
C SER A 95 -0.99 10.16 4.21
N SER A 96 -1.96 9.26 4.07
CA SER A 96 -2.67 8.64 5.18
C SER A 96 -1.87 7.55 5.92
N THR A 97 -0.64 7.22 5.48
CA THR A 97 0.11 6.09 6.06
C THR A 97 0.38 6.26 7.55
N ALA A 98 0.92 7.42 7.97
CA ALA A 98 1.24 7.65 9.37
C ALA A 98 0.01 7.78 10.28
N SER A 99 -1.13 8.27 9.74
CA SER A 99 -2.34 8.53 10.53
C SER A 99 -3.34 7.38 10.53
N LEU A 100 -3.50 6.69 9.40
CA LEU A 100 -4.51 5.64 9.21
C LEU A 100 -3.91 4.25 9.03
N GLY A 101 -2.59 4.10 8.88
CA GLY A 101 -1.95 2.79 8.70
C GLY A 101 -2.10 2.19 7.30
N PHE A 102 -2.46 3.00 6.31
CA PHE A 102 -2.48 2.61 4.90
C PHE A 102 -2.45 3.84 4.00
N ARG A 103 -2.25 3.67 2.68
CA ARG A 103 -2.54 4.70 1.66
C ARG A 103 -2.89 4.07 0.32
N ILE A 104 -3.67 4.79 -0.48
CA ILE A 104 -3.97 4.42 -1.86
C ILE A 104 -2.72 4.71 -2.71
N GLU A 105 -2.19 3.71 -3.40
CA GLU A 105 -1.05 3.88 -4.32
C GLU A 105 -1.52 4.17 -5.76
N GLY A 106 -2.65 3.60 -6.16
CA GLY A 106 -3.21 3.82 -7.49
C GLY A 106 -4.55 3.13 -7.70
N ILE A 107 -5.25 3.61 -8.72
CA ILE A 107 -6.51 3.03 -9.19
C ILE A 107 -6.41 2.85 -10.70
N LYS A 108 -6.85 1.70 -11.20
CA LYS A 108 -7.13 1.44 -12.60
C LYS A 108 -8.62 1.17 -12.74
N TYR A 109 -9.29 1.92 -13.60
CA TYR A 109 -10.72 1.76 -13.84
C TYR A 109 -10.99 0.77 -14.99
N ALA A 110 -12.23 0.32 -15.08
CA ALA A 110 -12.73 -0.58 -16.12
C ALA A 110 -12.50 -0.02 -17.55
N ASP A 111 -12.58 1.30 -17.71
CA ASP A 111 -12.31 2.03 -18.96
C ASP A 111 -10.80 2.19 -19.29
N HIS A 112 -9.94 1.53 -18.50
CA HIS A 112 -8.48 1.57 -18.58
C HIS A 112 -7.84 2.91 -18.20
N THR A 113 -8.61 3.88 -17.69
CA THR A 113 -8.01 5.07 -17.09
C THR A 113 -7.28 4.69 -15.81
N ILE A 114 -6.14 5.35 -15.57
CA ILE A 114 -5.28 5.09 -14.42
C ILE A 114 -5.12 6.40 -13.65
N SER A 115 -5.48 6.36 -12.37
CA SER A 115 -5.18 7.44 -11.42
C SER A 115 -4.01 7.02 -10.53
N LYS A 116 -3.00 7.90 -10.41
CA LYS A 116 -1.87 7.73 -9.48
C LYS A 116 -1.66 8.97 -8.60
N ASP A 117 -2.59 9.91 -8.65
CA ASP A 117 -2.48 11.17 -7.90
C ASP A 117 -3.07 11.04 -6.49
N PHE A 118 -2.54 10.10 -5.73
CA PHE A 118 -2.94 9.82 -4.34
C PHE A 118 -1.85 10.21 -3.34
N LYS A 119 -0.78 10.86 -3.80
CA LYS A 119 0.44 11.13 -3.05
C LYS A 119 0.20 11.99 -1.81
N THR A 120 -0.81 12.87 -1.85
CA THR A 120 -1.17 13.84 -0.81
C THR A 120 -2.54 13.57 -0.18
N ILE A 121 -3.18 12.44 -0.52
CA ILE A 121 -4.46 12.05 0.05
C ILE A 121 -4.20 11.50 1.46
N LYS A 122 -4.71 12.24 2.45
CA LYS A 122 -4.39 12.02 3.87
C LYS A 122 -5.60 11.98 4.77
N LYS A 123 -6.60 12.84 4.53
CA LYS A 123 -7.78 12.94 5.40
C LYS A 123 -8.79 11.86 5.06
N GLU A 124 -9.52 11.40 6.07
CA GLU A 124 -10.57 10.37 5.91
C GLU A 124 -11.61 10.76 4.85
N ASP A 125 -12.07 12.01 4.81
CA ASP A 125 -13.05 12.45 3.82
C ASP A 125 -12.53 12.35 2.38
N GLN A 126 -11.22 12.58 2.17
CA GLN A 126 -10.60 12.42 0.85
C GLN A 126 -10.50 10.93 0.46
N ILE A 127 -10.23 10.06 1.43
CA ILE A 127 -10.22 8.60 1.23
C ILE A 127 -11.62 8.09 0.93
N LEU A 128 -12.64 8.54 1.68
CA LEU A 128 -14.05 8.21 1.43
C LEU A 128 -14.49 8.66 0.03
N ALA A 129 -14.11 9.87 -0.39
CA ALA A 129 -14.38 10.36 -1.75
C ALA A 129 -13.69 9.49 -2.82
N ALA A 130 -12.45 9.05 -2.58
CA ALA A 130 -11.74 8.16 -3.48
C ALA A 130 -12.43 6.78 -3.59
N PHE A 131 -12.89 6.20 -2.48
CA PHE A 131 -13.65 4.95 -2.48
C PHE A 131 -15.03 5.11 -3.12
N SER A 132 -15.75 6.19 -2.84
CA SER A 132 -17.05 6.48 -3.48
C SER A 132 -16.91 6.57 -4.99
N LYS A 133 -15.86 7.26 -5.48
CA LYS A 133 -15.55 7.31 -6.93
C LYS A 133 -15.12 5.96 -7.49
N PHE A 134 -14.34 5.18 -6.74
CA PHE A 134 -13.87 3.86 -7.19
C PHE A 134 -15.02 2.86 -7.33
N ILE A 135 -15.93 2.83 -6.36
CA ILE A 135 -17.02 1.86 -6.27
C ILE A 135 -18.29 2.35 -7.01
N GLU A 136 -18.33 3.64 -7.39
CA GLU A 136 -19.49 4.30 -8.00
C GLU A 136 -20.77 4.13 -7.18
N ASN A 137 -20.64 4.13 -5.85
CA ASN A 137 -21.72 3.94 -4.88
C ASN A 137 -22.53 2.63 -5.05
N GLN A 138 -21.95 1.62 -5.72
CA GLN A 138 -22.56 0.30 -5.86
C GLN A 138 -22.56 -0.45 -4.52
N LYS A 139 -23.70 -0.40 -3.82
CA LYS A 139 -23.83 -0.91 -2.45
C LYS A 139 -23.45 -2.40 -2.31
N HIS A 140 -23.81 -3.25 -3.26
CA HIS A 140 -23.47 -4.68 -3.21
C HIS A 140 -21.96 -4.92 -3.27
N ILE A 141 -21.19 -4.06 -3.93
CA ILE A 141 -19.72 -4.12 -3.96
C ILE A 141 -19.14 -3.72 -2.60
N ILE A 142 -19.68 -2.67 -1.97
CA ILE A 142 -19.25 -2.23 -0.63
C ILE A 142 -19.44 -3.36 0.39
N ILE A 143 -20.58 -4.04 0.36
CA ILE A 143 -20.89 -5.17 1.25
C ILE A 143 -19.89 -6.31 1.04
N GLN A 144 -19.64 -6.73 -0.20
CA GLN A 144 -18.67 -7.79 -0.51
C GLN A 144 -17.26 -7.44 -0.04
N TYR A 145 -16.82 -6.20 -0.22
CA TYR A 145 -15.53 -5.75 0.31
C TYR A 145 -15.47 -5.77 1.84
N LEU A 146 -16.53 -5.33 2.52
CA LEU A 146 -16.61 -5.37 3.99
C LEU A 146 -16.56 -6.80 4.54
N GLU A 147 -17.34 -7.71 3.95
CA GLU A 147 -17.30 -9.14 4.29
C GLU A 147 -15.89 -9.69 4.11
N ARG A 148 -15.28 -9.43 2.95
CA ARG A 148 -13.93 -9.89 2.66
C ARG A 148 -12.86 -9.33 3.60
N LEU A 149 -12.94 -8.05 3.98
CA LEU A 149 -12.01 -7.43 4.93
C LEU A 149 -12.16 -8.02 6.34
N ARG A 150 -13.40 -8.31 6.78
CA ARG A 150 -13.68 -8.94 8.08
C ARG A 150 -13.15 -10.37 8.11
N ASP A 151 -13.36 -11.13 7.04
CA ASP A 151 -12.78 -12.47 6.91
C ASP A 151 -11.25 -12.43 6.92
N LEU A 152 -10.66 -11.49 6.18
CA LEU A 152 -9.22 -11.27 6.19
C LEU A 152 -8.72 -10.95 7.59
N ARG A 153 -9.41 -10.05 8.33
CA ARG A 153 -9.06 -9.66 9.70
C ARG A 153 -9.01 -10.85 10.65
N LEU A 154 -9.99 -11.76 10.55
CA LEU A 154 -10.03 -13.00 11.33
C LEU A 154 -8.90 -13.95 10.93
N ALA A 155 -8.67 -14.11 9.62
CA ALA A 155 -7.63 -14.99 9.09
C ALA A 155 -6.22 -14.55 9.52
N VAL A 156 -5.89 -13.25 9.37
CA VAL A 156 -4.57 -12.75 9.79
C VAL A 156 -4.40 -12.78 11.32
N GLY A 157 -5.48 -12.60 12.09
CA GLY A 157 -5.45 -12.68 13.55
C GLY A 157 -5.13 -14.08 14.10
N SER A 158 -5.37 -15.13 13.31
CA SER A 158 -5.04 -16.52 13.65
C SER A 158 -3.80 -17.06 12.92
N SER A 159 -3.21 -16.27 12.02
CA SER A 159 -2.10 -16.70 11.18
C SER A 159 -0.76 -16.67 11.91
N LEU A 160 -0.12 -17.85 12.02
CA LEU A 160 1.26 -17.95 12.54
C LEU A 160 2.25 -17.19 11.64
N PHE A 161 2.06 -17.23 10.32
CA PHE A 161 2.89 -16.47 9.39
C PHE A 161 2.81 -14.98 9.73
N PHE A 162 1.60 -14.42 9.81
CA PHE A 162 1.40 -13.01 10.09
C PHE A 162 2.05 -12.60 11.41
N ARG A 163 1.76 -13.32 12.50
CA ARG A 163 2.32 -13.07 13.84
C ARG A 163 3.86 -13.13 13.91
N SER A 164 4.51 -13.88 13.02
CA SER A 164 5.96 -14.11 13.04
C SER A 164 6.72 -13.31 11.98
N HIS A 165 6.06 -12.42 11.25
CA HIS A 165 6.67 -11.62 10.21
C HIS A 165 6.34 -10.14 10.39
N GLU A 166 7.26 -9.28 10.00
CA GLU A 166 7.01 -7.86 9.80
C GLU A 166 6.61 -7.65 8.33
N LEU A 167 5.43 -7.07 8.07
CA LEU A 167 4.87 -6.90 6.73
C LEU A 167 5.09 -5.48 6.21
N ILE A 168 6.23 -5.24 5.58
CA ILE A 168 6.57 -3.92 5.04
C ILE A 168 6.34 -3.85 3.54
N GLY A 169 5.62 -2.82 3.11
CA GLY A 169 5.45 -2.49 1.69
C GLY A 169 4.48 -3.39 0.93
N SER A 170 3.89 -4.39 1.60
CA SER A 170 2.77 -5.18 1.07
C SER A 170 1.52 -4.32 0.87
N SER A 171 0.63 -4.79 0.02
CA SER A 171 -0.60 -4.09 -0.32
C SER A 171 -1.83 -4.99 -0.18
N LEU A 172 -2.99 -4.37 0.00
CA LEU A 172 -4.28 -4.97 -0.32
C LEU A 172 -4.67 -4.54 -1.74
N LEU A 173 -4.91 -5.53 -2.60
CA LEU A 173 -5.41 -5.33 -3.95
C LEU A 173 -6.93 -5.50 -3.94
N PHE A 174 -7.66 -4.40 -4.06
CA PHE A 174 -9.10 -4.38 -4.22
C PHE A 174 -9.43 -4.54 -5.70
N VAL A 175 -10.28 -5.50 -6.03
CA VAL A 175 -10.75 -5.74 -7.40
C VAL A 175 -12.25 -5.91 -7.37
N HIS A 176 -12.93 -5.22 -8.28
CA HIS A 176 -14.32 -5.50 -8.55
C HIS A 176 -14.68 -5.30 -10.02
N ASP A 177 -15.72 -5.99 -10.45
CA ASP A 177 -16.47 -5.65 -11.65
C ASP A 177 -17.89 -5.20 -11.26
N ASN A 178 -18.84 -5.29 -12.18
CA ASN A 178 -20.23 -4.91 -11.92
C ASN A 178 -20.97 -5.86 -10.98
N GLN A 179 -20.43 -7.06 -10.72
CA GLN A 179 -21.11 -8.14 -10.00
C GLN A 179 -20.35 -8.55 -8.74
N ASN A 180 -19.05 -8.77 -8.87
CA ASN A 180 -18.22 -9.40 -7.86
C ASN A 180 -17.18 -8.40 -7.35
N ALA A 181 -16.85 -8.50 -6.06
CA ALA A 181 -15.76 -7.76 -5.45
C ALA A 181 -14.94 -8.65 -4.52
N ASN A 182 -13.61 -8.50 -4.53
CA ASN A 182 -12.73 -9.30 -3.68
C ASN A 182 -11.39 -8.57 -3.42
N ILE A 183 -10.67 -9.02 -2.39
CA ILE A 183 -9.44 -8.40 -1.89
C ILE A 183 -8.40 -9.47 -1.59
N TRP A 184 -7.17 -9.20 -2.00
CA TRP A 184 -6.01 -10.04 -1.73
C TRP A 184 -4.85 -9.25 -1.14
N MET A 185 -4.07 -9.93 -0.30
CA MET A 185 -2.76 -9.44 0.11
C MET A 185 -1.74 -9.76 -0.98
N ILE A 186 -0.95 -8.76 -1.40
CA ILE A 186 0.09 -8.90 -2.42
C ILE A 186 1.40 -8.24 -1.95
N ASP A 187 2.47 -8.39 -2.75
CA ASP A 187 3.76 -7.72 -2.57
C ASP A 187 4.51 -8.03 -1.26
N PHE A 188 4.70 -9.31 -0.97
CA PHE A 188 5.47 -9.79 0.19
C PHE A 188 6.99 -9.69 0.05
N ALA A 189 7.51 -9.00 -0.98
CA ALA A 189 8.95 -8.92 -1.27
C ALA A 189 9.78 -8.31 -0.14
N LYS A 190 9.14 -7.52 0.72
CA LYS A 190 9.73 -6.91 1.92
C LYS A 190 9.06 -7.38 3.22
N THR A 191 8.43 -8.55 3.18
CA THR A 191 7.93 -9.23 4.39
C THR A 191 9.03 -10.11 4.94
N TYR A 192 9.46 -9.85 6.17
CA TYR A 192 10.60 -10.54 6.78
C TYR A 192 10.19 -11.24 8.06
N LYS A 193 10.75 -12.42 8.29
CA LYS A 193 10.60 -13.13 9.55
C LYS A 193 11.21 -12.30 10.68
N LEU A 194 10.50 -12.22 11.80
CA LEU A 194 10.97 -11.53 12.99
C LEU A 194 12.22 -12.22 13.58
N PRO A 195 13.11 -11.47 14.23
CA PRO A 195 14.20 -12.04 15.02
C PRO A 195 13.68 -12.97 16.12
N GLU A 196 14.54 -13.88 16.58
CA GLU A 196 14.21 -14.74 17.73
C GLU A 196 13.85 -13.88 18.96
N ASN A 197 12.79 -14.29 19.67
CA ASN A 197 12.25 -13.62 20.86
C ASN A 197 11.59 -12.24 20.62
N VAL A 198 11.46 -11.78 19.37
CA VAL A 198 10.64 -10.61 19.04
C VAL A 198 9.20 -11.05 18.79
N ASN A 199 8.25 -10.37 19.40
CA ASN A 199 6.82 -10.55 19.18
C ASN A 199 6.19 -9.19 18.90
N ILE A 200 5.31 -9.13 17.90
CA ILE A 200 4.56 -7.93 17.53
C ILE A 200 3.06 -8.25 17.51
N THR A 201 2.22 -7.22 17.60
CA THR A 201 0.77 -7.34 17.53
C THR A 201 0.20 -6.81 16.22
N HIS A 202 0.95 -5.99 15.48
CA HIS A 202 0.50 -5.22 14.30
C HIS A 202 -0.56 -4.17 14.59
N GLU A 203 -0.96 -4.00 15.85
CA GLU A 203 -2.08 -3.15 16.28
C GLU A 203 -1.62 -1.87 16.98
N VAL A 204 -0.32 -1.75 17.26
CA VAL A 204 0.24 -0.62 18.01
C VAL A 204 1.18 0.22 17.15
N PRO A 205 1.33 1.53 17.45
CA PRO A 205 2.25 2.38 16.72
C PRO A 205 3.69 1.86 16.78
N TRP A 206 4.37 1.95 15.65
CA TRP A 206 5.78 1.59 15.53
C TRP A 206 6.68 2.51 16.37
N LYS A 207 7.69 1.89 16.99
CA LYS A 207 8.82 2.57 17.63
C LYS A 207 10.09 1.87 17.19
N ILE A 208 11.20 2.61 17.14
CA ILE A 208 12.51 2.03 16.77
C ILE A 208 12.82 0.81 17.67
N GLY A 209 13.10 -0.33 17.05
CA GLY A 209 13.38 -1.60 17.72
C GLY A 209 12.14 -2.43 18.05
N SER A 210 10.92 -1.92 17.82
CA SER A 210 9.69 -2.65 18.14
C SER A 210 9.28 -3.64 17.04
N HIS A 211 9.77 -3.48 15.80
CA HIS A 211 9.36 -4.25 14.63
C HIS A 211 7.87 -4.16 14.26
N GLU A 212 7.09 -3.34 14.96
CA GLU A 212 5.67 -3.15 14.64
C GLU A 212 5.53 -2.53 13.25
N ASP A 213 4.61 -3.05 12.45
CA ASP A 213 4.29 -2.51 11.12
C ASP A 213 2.98 -1.73 11.10
N GLY A 214 2.14 -1.87 12.13
CA GLY A 214 0.82 -1.23 12.22
C GLY A 214 -0.15 -1.72 11.14
N TYR A 215 0.04 -2.91 10.58
CA TYR A 215 -0.82 -3.44 9.51
C TYR A 215 -2.29 -3.53 9.95
N LEU A 216 -2.54 -3.97 11.19
CA LEU A 216 -3.90 -4.10 11.71
C LEU A 216 -4.53 -2.76 12.08
N ILE A 217 -3.73 -1.72 12.38
CA ILE A 217 -4.23 -0.34 12.45
C ILE A 217 -4.83 0.04 11.08
N GLY A 218 -4.07 -0.21 10.01
CA GLY A 218 -4.53 0.00 8.63
C GLY A 218 -5.81 -0.73 8.29
N LEU A 219 -5.83 -2.04 8.56
CA LEU A 219 -6.96 -2.90 8.24
C LEU A 219 -8.23 -2.50 9.00
N ASN A 220 -8.12 -2.20 10.30
CA ASN A 220 -9.27 -1.78 11.10
C ASN A 220 -9.81 -0.42 10.64
N ASN A 221 -8.95 0.53 10.28
CA ASN A 221 -9.36 1.83 9.74
C ASN A 221 -10.03 1.70 8.37
N LEU A 222 -9.53 0.82 7.49
CA LEU A 222 -10.19 0.52 6.21
C LEU A 222 -11.60 -0.02 6.42
N ILE A 223 -11.78 -1.00 7.32
CA ILE A 223 -13.09 -1.55 7.65
C ILE A 223 -14.02 -0.44 8.13
N SER A 224 -13.58 0.37 9.10
CA SER A 224 -14.40 1.46 9.65
C SER A 224 -14.79 2.51 8.59
N LEU A 225 -13.90 2.84 7.66
CA LEU A 225 -14.19 3.78 6.58
C LEU A 225 -15.21 3.21 5.58
N LEU A 226 -15.09 1.94 5.20
CA LEU A 226 -16.06 1.30 4.31
C LEU A 226 -17.44 1.13 4.99
N GLU A 227 -17.47 0.88 6.30
CA GLU A 227 -18.72 0.85 7.08
C GLU A 227 -19.41 2.21 7.08
N ARG A 228 -18.65 3.29 7.25
CA ARG A 228 -19.18 4.66 7.13
C ARG A 228 -19.71 4.93 5.72
N LEU A 229 -19.00 4.47 4.69
CA LEU A 229 -19.43 4.63 3.30
C LEU A 229 -20.75 3.91 3.02
N ASP A 230 -20.94 2.68 3.53
CA ASP A 230 -22.21 1.96 3.43
C ASP A 230 -23.35 2.71 4.13
N CYS A 231 -23.10 3.27 5.33
CA CYS A 231 -24.07 4.06 6.07
C CYS A 231 -24.53 5.31 5.30
N PHE A 232 -23.63 6.05 4.64
CA PHE A 232 -24.01 7.24 3.87
C PHE A 232 -24.91 6.89 2.68
N ASN A 233 -24.59 5.83 1.95
CA ASN A 233 -25.39 5.38 0.80
C ASN A 233 -26.81 4.94 1.21
N ASN A 234 -26.99 4.45 2.45
CA ASN A 234 -28.32 4.13 2.98
C ASN A 234 -29.20 5.36 3.20
N VAL A 235 -28.60 6.47 3.68
CA VAL A 235 -29.33 7.72 3.95
C VAL A 235 -29.77 8.38 2.65
N ASP A 236 -28.89 8.43 1.65
CA ASP A 236 -29.22 9.02 0.34
C ASP A 236 -30.33 8.23 -0.37
N THR A 237 -30.27 6.90 -0.35
CA THR A 237 -31.33 6.05 -0.91
C THR A 237 -32.69 6.33 -0.26
N ILE A 238 -32.73 6.48 1.07
CA ILE A 238 -33.96 6.80 1.81
C ILE A 238 -34.48 8.19 1.45
N ASN A 239 -33.59 9.17 1.30
CA ASN A 239 -33.98 10.54 0.96
C ASN A 239 -34.51 10.65 -0.48
N THR A 240 -33.88 9.99 -1.45
CA THR A 240 -34.37 9.96 -2.84
C THR A 240 -35.74 9.30 -2.94
N LEU A 241 -35.97 8.20 -2.21
CA LEU A 241 -37.28 7.53 -2.16
C LEU A 241 -38.37 8.42 -1.54
N ARG A 242 -38.03 9.31 -0.59
CA ARG A 242 -38.96 10.25 0.04
C ARG A 242 -39.28 11.47 -0.82
N GLU A 243 -38.36 11.91 -1.68
CA GLU A 243 -38.60 13.02 -2.61
C GLU A 243 -39.47 12.61 -3.81
N HIS A 244 -39.60 11.30 -4.07
CA HIS A 244 -40.34 10.73 -5.19
C HIS A 244 -41.66 10.06 -4.76
N SER A 245 -42.07 10.23 -3.50
CA SER A 245 -43.33 9.76 -2.90
C SER A 245 -44.19 10.92 -2.43
#